data_AF-A0A800K6T5-F1
#
_entry.id   AF-A0A800K6T5-F1
#
_cell.length_a   1.000
_cell.length_b   1.000
_cell.length_c   1.000
_cell.angle_alpha   90.00
_cell.angle_beta   90.00
_cell.angle_gamma   90.00
#
_symmetry.space_group_name_H-M   'P 1'
#
loop_
_entity.id
_entity.type
_entity.pdbx_description
1 polymer ?
#
loop_
_entity_poly.entity_id
_entity_poly.type
_entity_poly.pdbx_seq_one_letter_code
_entity_poly.pdbx_strand_id
1 'polypeptide(L)'
;MYRWTLAPWGFHPAENNLELRGPEFRHRPETDASALTALLRERGATTVVEGLWEAIWRQDHERAAAQVEVLECLRGLDQSVFLRIYEDVEWSASNGGWRRSGEHTWQLPPSASTRLLVSSTLAKGVWQLYVAARALADETWIDLFKDDPPTALDILSGHGVVALVDAGYKSVEWSVAVLPHAGSA
;
A
#
# COMPACT_ATOMS: atom_id res chain seq x y z
N MET A 1 -23.45 9.84 -14.09
CA MET A 1 -24.41 8.72 -13.97
C MET A 1 -23.58 7.47 -13.76
N TYR A 2 -23.67 6.82 -12.61
CA TYR A 2 -22.84 5.65 -12.28
C TYR A 2 -23.33 4.41 -13.04
N ARG A 3 -22.41 3.72 -13.73
CA ARG A 3 -22.69 2.41 -14.34
C ARG A 3 -22.15 1.28 -13.45
N TRP A 4 -22.84 0.14 -13.46
CA TRP A 4 -22.49 -1.07 -12.73
C TRP A 4 -22.38 -2.24 -13.70
N THR A 5 -21.45 -3.16 -13.45
CA THR A 5 -21.18 -4.38 -14.23
C THR A 5 -21.18 -5.59 -13.31
N LEU A 6 -21.82 -6.69 -13.72
CA LEU A 6 -21.86 -7.93 -12.96
C LEU A 6 -20.61 -8.78 -13.26
N ALA A 7 -19.92 -9.25 -12.24
CA ALA A 7 -18.79 -10.19 -12.34
C ALA A 7 -19.05 -11.45 -11.49
N PRO A 8 -18.19 -12.49 -11.51
CA PRO A 8 -18.47 -13.81 -10.93
C PRO A 8 -18.85 -13.82 -9.44
N TRP A 9 -18.57 -12.74 -8.69
CA TRP A 9 -18.82 -12.61 -7.26
C TRP A 9 -19.86 -11.51 -6.90
N GLY A 10 -20.52 -10.87 -7.89
CA GLY A 10 -21.57 -9.87 -7.66
C GLY A 10 -21.54 -8.67 -8.61
N PHE A 11 -22.27 -7.59 -8.27
CA PHE A 11 -22.26 -6.33 -9.00
C PHE A 11 -21.05 -5.46 -8.59
N HIS A 12 -20.24 -5.08 -9.57
CA HIS A 12 -19.08 -4.20 -9.44
C HIS A 12 -19.35 -2.85 -10.11
N PRO A 13 -18.81 -1.73 -9.61
CA PRO A 13 -18.87 -0.46 -10.33
C PRO A 13 -18.13 -0.58 -11.67
N ALA A 14 -18.74 -0.10 -12.76
CA ALA A 14 -18.14 -0.16 -14.09
C ALA A 14 -16.90 0.74 -14.18
N GLU A 15 -15.89 0.30 -14.95
CA GLU A 15 -14.61 0.98 -15.18
C GLU A 15 -14.75 2.46 -15.55
N ASN A 16 -15.87 2.87 -16.15
CA ASN A 16 -16.15 4.24 -16.60
C ASN A 16 -16.40 5.22 -15.43
N ASN A 17 -16.54 4.75 -14.18
CA ASN A 17 -16.54 5.63 -13.00
C ASN A 17 -15.12 6.09 -12.61
N LEU A 18 -14.06 5.49 -13.20
CA LEU A 18 -12.66 5.93 -13.09
C LEU A 18 -12.39 7.26 -13.84
N GLU A 19 -13.37 7.85 -14.53
CA GLU A 19 -13.25 9.04 -15.39
C GLU A 19 -13.46 10.39 -14.67
N LEU A 20 -13.75 10.41 -13.37
CA LEU A 20 -13.72 11.64 -12.56
C LEU A 20 -12.25 11.97 -12.20
N ARG A 21 -11.41 12.24 -13.20
CA ARG A 21 -9.95 12.47 -13.06
C ARG A 21 -9.57 13.96 -12.97
N GLY A 22 -10.48 14.79 -12.46
CA GLY A 22 -10.17 16.17 -12.11
C GLY A 22 -9.29 16.24 -10.85
N PRO A 23 -8.49 17.31 -10.66
CA PRO A 23 -7.74 17.54 -9.42
C PRO A 23 -8.60 17.39 -8.16
N GLU A 24 -9.89 17.74 -8.25
CA GLU A 24 -10.91 17.66 -7.21
C GLU A 24 -11.33 16.23 -6.82
N PHE A 25 -10.87 15.21 -7.54
CA PHE A 25 -11.16 13.79 -7.29
C PHE A 25 -9.89 12.98 -7.00
N ARG A 26 -8.76 13.65 -6.71
CA ARG A 26 -7.60 12.98 -6.10
C ARG A 26 -8.06 12.34 -4.79
N HIS A 27 -8.00 11.01 -4.72
CA HIS A 27 -8.33 10.25 -3.50
C HIS A 27 -7.29 10.41 -2.39
N ARG A 28 -6.12 10.99 -2.70
CA ARG A 28 -4.98 11.12 -1.80
C ARG A 28 -4.74 12.58 -1.39
N PRO A 29 -4.81 12.93 -0.10
CA PRO A 29 -4.24 14.17 0.39
C PRO A 29 -2.70 14.10 0.30
N GLU A 30 -2.04 15.23 0.05
CA GLU A 30 -0.61 15.34 0.31
C GLU A 30 -0.38 15.10 1.81
N THR A 31 0.50 14.17 2.15
CA THR A 31 0.75 13.77 3.54
C THR A 31 2.25 13.68 3.80
N ASP A 32 2.63 13.75 5.08
CA ASP A 32 3.97 13.42 5.54
C ASP A 32 3.99 12.16 6.43
N ALA A 33 5.19 11.69 6.76
CA ALA A 33 5.41 10.54 7.61
C ALA A 33 4.84 10.72 9.04
N SER A 34 4.77 11.97 9.53
CA SER A 34 4.23 12.28 10.85
C SER A 34 2.71 12.09 10.89
N ALA A 35 2.01 12.50 9.84
CA ALA A 35 0.57 12.30 9.67
C ALA A 35 0.22 10.81 9.55
N LEU A 36 1.00 10.03 8.79
CA LEU A 36 0.83 8.57 8.72
C LEU A 36 1.04 7.92 10.09
N THR A 37 2.08 8.34 10.83
CA THR A 37 2.34 7.86 12.18
C THR A 37 1.20 8.20 13.14
N ALA A 38 0.62 9.40 13.05
CA ALA A 38 -0.52 9.81 13.86
C ALA A 38 -1.77 8.95 13.57
N LEU A 39 -2.04 8.69 12.29
CA LEU A 39 -3.14 7.80 11.87
C LEU A 39 -2.95 6.37 12.41
N LEU A 40 -1.75 5.80 12.32
CA LEU A 40 -1.45 4.47 12.84
C LEU A 40 -1.74 4.39 14.35
N ARG A 41 -1.34 5.41 15.12
CA ARG A 41 -1.66 5.50 16.56
C ARG A 41 -3.16 5.58 16.82
N GLU A 42 -3.88 6.43 16.08
CA GLU A 42 -5.34 6.57 16.21
C GLU A 42 -6.07 5.25 15.93
N ARG A 43 -5.58 4.48 14.96
CA ARG A 43 -6.11 3.16 14.58
C ARG A 43 -5.65 2.02 15.50
N GLY A 44 -4.93 2.33 16.58
CA GLY A 44 -4.52 1.36 17.59
C GLY A 44 -3.35 0.45 17.17
N ALA A 45 -2.56 0.87 16.18
CA ALA A 45 -1.32 0.17 15.86
C ALA A 45 -0.31 0.28 17.00
N THR A 46 0.42 -0.80 17.26
CA THR A 46 1.43 -0.88 18.33
C THR A 46 2.81 -0.66 17.74
N THR A 47 3.63 0.18 18.36
CA THR A 47 5.03 0.37 17.96
C THR A 47 5.86 -0.83 18.40
N VAL A 48 6.53 -1.50 17.46
CA VAL A 48 7.45 -2.62 17.75
C VAL A 48 8.83 -2.07 18.11
N VAL A 49 9.37 -1.23 17.23
CA VAL A 49 10.58 -0.42 17.43
C VAL A 49 10.34 0.95 16.77
N GLU A 50 11.22 1.92 17.00
CA GLU A 50 11.12 3.22 16.35
C GLU A 50 11.05 3.04 14.81
N GLY A 51 9.98 3.55 14.19
CA GLY A 51 9.74 3.42 12.75
C GLY A 51 9.03 2.14 12.30
N LEU A 52 8.79 1.14 13.17
CA LEU A 52 8.02 -0.07 12.84
C LEU A 52 6.77 -0.21 13.71
N TRP A 53 5.65 -0.48 13.06
CA TRP A 53 4.32 -0.56 13.65
C TRP A 53 3.64 -1.86 13.27
N GLU A 54 2.91 -2.47 14.20
CA GLU A 54 2.01 -3.58 13.95
C GLU A 54 0.56 -3.10 14.07
N ALA A 55 -0.21 -3.25 13.00
CA ALA A 55 -1.63 -2.96 12.96
C ALA A 55 -2.43 -4.27 12.95
N ILE A 56 -3.14 -4.55 14.05
CA ILE A 56 -4.04 -5.69 14.18
C ILE A 56 -5.48 -5.18 14.16
N TRP A 57 -6.19 -5.38 13.04
CA TRP A 57 -7.58 -4.93 12.92
C TRP A 57 -8.56 -6.08 13.18
N ARG A 58 -9.24 -5.99 14.34
CA ARG A 58 -10.04 -7.09 14.90
C ARG A 58 -11.44 -7.25 14.30
N GLN A 59 -11.97 -6.26 13.58
CA GLN A 59 -13.32 -6.30 13.02
C GLN A 59 -13.32 -6.17 11.49
N ASP A 60 -13.96 -7.11 10.78
CA ASP A 60 -13.91 -7.20 9.31
C ASP A 60 -14.43 -5.95 8.57
N HIS A 61 -15.48 -5.31 9.10
CA HIS A 61 -16.11 -4.15 8.44
C HIS A 61 -15.36 -2.83 8.67
N GLU A 62 -14.67 -2.69 9.80
CA GLU A 62 -13.79 -1.55 10.08
C GLU A 62 -12.40 -1.75 9.46
N ARG A 63 -11.97 -3.00 9.30
CA ARG A 63 -10.67 -3.35 8.71
C ARG A 63 -10.50 -2.79 7.31
N ALA A 64 -11.44 -3.03 6.40
CA ALA A 64 -11.29 -2.57 5.02
C ALA A 64 -11.23 -1.03 4.91
N ALA A 65 -11.98 -0.32 5.76
CA ALA A 65 -11.94 1.15 5.81
C ALA A 65 -10.60 1.65 6.35
N ALA A 66 -10.12 1.10 7.46
CA ALA A 66 -8.81 1.46 8.04
C ALA A 66 -7.65 1.15 7.08
N GLN A 67 -7.71 0.01 6.39
CA GLN A 67 -6.76 -0.38 5.34
C GLN A 67 -6.72 0.64 4.21
N VAL A 68 -7.88 1.08 3.73
CA VAL A 68 -7.97 2.11 2.70
C VAL A 68 -7.35 3.42 3.16
N GLU A 69 -7.65 3.87 4.38
CA GLU A 69 -7.09 5.12 4.91
C GLU A 69 -5.57 5.10 5.06
N VAL A 70 -5.02 4.02 5.63
CA VAL A 70 -3.56 3.85 5.79
C VAL A 70 -2.87 3.84 4.43
N LEU A 71 -3.42 3.11 3.46
CA LEU A 71 -2.87 3.06 2.11
C LEU A 71 -3.00 4.39 1.36
N GLU A 72 -4.13 5.11 1.48
CA GLU A 72 -4.26 6.45 0.87
C GLU A 72 -3.28 7.44 1.50
N CYS A 73 -3.08 7.39 2.83
CA CYS A 73 -2.11 8.21 3.53
C CYS A 73 -0.69 7.89 3.02
N LEU A 74 -0.29 6.63 3.02
CA LEU A 74 1.01 6.21 2.47
C LEU A 74 1.19 6.67 1.02
N ARG A 75 0.16 6.59 0.18
CA ARG A 75 0.20 7.04 -1.22
C ARG A 75 0.22 8.56 -1.42
N GLY A 76 -0.04 9.31 -0.35
CA GLY A 76 0.06 10.77 -0.26
C GLY A 76 1.49 11.27 0.01
N LEU A 77 2.44 10.38 0.31
CA LEU A 77 3.85 10.71 0.43
C LEU A 77 4.44 11.12 -0.94
N ASP A 78 5.43 12.01 -0.94
CA ASP A 78 5.96 12.70 -2.14
C ASP A 78 6.88 11.84 -3.04
N GLN A 79 6.53 10.57 -3.23
CA GLN A 79 7.34 9.61 -3.98
C GLN A 79 6.46 8.60 -4.73
N SER A 80 7.11 7.75 -5.55
CA SER A 80 6.40 6.73 -6.30
C SER A 80 5.95 5.59 -5.40
N VAL A 81 4.79 5.01 -5.73
CA VAL A 81 4.21 3.90 -5.00
C VAL A 81 4.39 2.64 -5.82
N PHE A 82 4.93 1.61 -5.18
CA PHE A 82 5.15 0.30 -5.78
C PHE A 82 4.38 -0.76 -4.99
N LEU A 83 3.78 -1.69 -5.71
CA LEU A 83 3.15 -2.88 -5.16
C LEU A 83 3.94 -4.10 -5.62
N ARG A 84 4.31 -4.95 -4.66
CA ARG A 84 4.88 -6.26 -4.89
C ARG A 84 3.86 -7.33 -4.50
N ILE A 85 3.65 -8.33 -5.35
CA ILE A 85 2.69 -9.41 -5.10
C ILE A 85 3.39 -10.76 -5.29
N TYR A 86 3.29 -11.63 -4.28
CA TYR A 86 4.08 -12.86 -4.22
C TYR A 86 3.45 -14.08 -4.88
N GLU A 87 2.12 -14.07 -5.04
CA GLU A 87 1.44 -15.10 -5.81
C GLU A 87 1.32 -14.65 -7.27
N ASP A 88 1.35 -15.60 -8.21
CA ASP A 88 0.98 -15.38 -9.62
C ASP A 88 -0.50 -15.04 -9.69
N VAL A 89 -0.84 -13.84 -9.26
CA VAL A 89 -2.13 -13.25 -9.55
C VAL A 89 -2.05 -12.88 -11.02
N GLU A 90 -2.76 -13.62 -11.88
CA GLU A 90 -3.04 -13.23 -13.26
C GLU A 90 -3.76 -11.87 -13.23
N TRP A 91 -2.98 -10.81 -13.06
CA TRP A 91 -3.42 -9.45 -13.21
C TRP A 91 -3.39 -9.20 -14.71
N SER A 92 -4.56 -9.22 -15.33
CA SER A 92 -4.72 -8.73 -16.69
C SER A 92 -4.09 -7.33 -16.74
N ALA A 93 -2.93 -7.23 -17.40
CA ALA A 93 -2.08 -6.05 -17.49
C ALA A 93 -2.75 -4.83 -18.16
N SER A 94 -4.08 -4.88 -18.36
CA SER A 94 -4.94 -3.87 -18.95
C SER A 94 -5.63 -2.93 -17.95
N ASN A 95 -5.47 -3.11 -16.63
CA ASN A 95 -6.21 -2.38 -15.58
C ASN A 95 -5.66 -0.98 -15.21
N GLY A 96 -5.64 -0.06 -16.17
CA GLY A 96 -5.69 1.38 -15.83
C GLY A 96 -4.35 2.07 -15.54
N GLY A 97 -3.27 1.69 -16.24
CA GLY A 97 -2.04 2.50 -16.32
C GLY A 97 -0.89 2.09 -15.40
N TRP A 98 -0.94 0.88 -14.85
CA TRP A 98 0.12 0.29 -14.04
C TRP A 98 1.34 -0.05 -14.90
N ARG A 99 2.54 0.11 -14.33
CA ARG A 99 3.80 -0.15 -15.05
C ARG A 99 4.59 -1.23 -14.32
N ARG A 100 5.04 -2.25 -15.04
CA ARG A 100 5.95 -3.24 -14.46
C ARG A 100 7.32 -2.64 -14.25
N SER A 101 7.86 -2.78 -13.04
CA SER A 101 9.14 -2.22 -12.63
C SER A 101 10.16 -3.27 -12.18
N GLY A 102 9.73 -4.53 -12.03
CA GLY A 102 10.60 -5.66 -11.70
C GLY A 102 9.88 -7.00 -11.83
N GLU A 103 10.52 -8.06 -11.35
CA GLU A 103 9.82 -9.31 -11.08
C GLU A 103 8.84 -9.07 -9.93
N HIS A 104 7.58 -9.49 -10.11
CA HIS A 104 6.51 -9.30 -9.11
C HIS A 104 6.21 -7.86 -8.65
N THR A 105 6.85 -6.84 -9.24
CA THR A 105 6.78 -5.45 -8.77
C THR A 105 6.17 -4.52 -9.82
N TRP A 106 5.15 -3.77 -9.42
CA TRP A 106 4.41 -2.83 -10.26
C TRP A 106 4.37 -1.44 -9.64
N GLN A 107 4.65 -0.42 -10.45
CA GLN A 107 4.41 0.97 -10.09
C GLN A 107 2.93 1.30 -10.29
N LEU A 108 2.31 1.83 -9.24
CA LEU A 108 0.91 2.23 -9.24
C LEU A 108 0.77 3.63 -9.84
N PRO A 109 -0.17 3.86 -10.76
CA PRO A 109 -0.48 5.21 -11.22
C PRO A 109 -1.11 6.01 -10.07
N PRO A 110 -0.87 7.34 -10.00
CA PRO A 110 -1.51 8.20 -9.02
C PRO A 110 -3.04 8.06 -8.94
N SER A 111 -3.68 7.73 -10.06
CA SER A 111 -5.13 7.57 -10.20
C SER A 111 -5.66 6.18 -9.80
N ALA A 112 -4.81 5.23 -9.40
CA ALA A 112 -5.30 3.90 -9.01
C ALA A 112 -6.21 4.01 -7.77
N SER A 113 -7.38 3.37 -7.80
CA SER A 113 -8.29 3.36 -6.65
C SER A 113 -7.80 2.42 -5.55
N THR A 114 -7.57 2.94 -4.35
CA THR A 114 -7.13 2.14 -3.20
C THR A 114 -8.21 1.17 -2.70
N ARG A 115 -9.49 1.54 -2.82
CA ARG A 115 -10.58 0.62 -2.52
C ARG A 115 -10.58 -0.59 -3.45
N LEU A 116 -10.36 -0.37 -4.75
CA LEU A 116 -10.25 -1.47 -5.70
C LEU A 116 -9.04 -2.34 -5.34
N LEU A 117 -7.86 -1.75 -5.11
CA LEU A 117 -6.67 -2.46 -4.62
C LEU A 117 -6.99 -3.39 -3.45
N VAL A 118 -7.54 -2.86 -2.37
CA VAL A 118 -7.87 -3.63 -1.17
C VAL A 118 -8.82 -4.78 -1.48
N SER A 119 -9.88 -4.52 -2.25
CA SER A 119 -10.91 -5.51 -2.56
C SER A 119 -10.51 -6.58 -3.57
N SER A 120 -9.68 -6.25 -4.56
CA SER A 120 -9.32 -7.16 -5.66
C SER A 120 -8.04 -7.94 -5.40
N THR A 121 -7.11 -7.31 -4.70
CA THR A 121 -5.70 -7.71 -4.71
C THR A 121 -5.21 -8.04 -3.30
N LEU A 122 -5.63 -7.27 -2.29
CA LEU A 122 -5.06 -7.38 -0.93
C LEU A 122 -5.83 -8.32 0.00
N ALA A 123 -7.01 -8.78 -0.43
CA ALA A 123 -7.83 -9.74 0.31
C ALA A 123 -7.35 -11.20 0.17
N LYS A 124 -6.43 -11.49 -0.76
CA LYS A 124 -5.92 -12.83 -1.04
C LYS A 124 -4.43 -12.75 -1.37
N GLY A 125 -3.61 -13.48 -0.62
CA GLY A 125 -2.17 -13.57 -0.85
C GLY A 125 -1.33 -12.61 -0.01
N VAL A 126 -0.03 -12.85 -0.04
CA VAL A 126 0.98 -12.00 0.60
C VAL A 126 1.35 -10.90 -0.38
N TRP A 127 1.49 -9.67 0.10
CA TRP A 127 1.88 -8.53 -0.74
C TRP A 127 2.56 -7.44 0.10
N GLN A 128 3.29 -6.58 -0.59
CA GLN A 128 3.90 -5.39 0.00
C GLN A 128 3.60 -4.16 -0.84
N LEU A 129 3.27 -3.05 -0.19
CA LEU A 129 3.10 -1.78 -0.83
C LEU A 129 4.06 -0.78 -0.19
N TYR A 130 4.95 -0.21 -0.98
CA TYR A 130 6.01 0.66 -0.49
C TYR A 130 6.14 1.94 -1.31
N VAL A 131 6.72 2.95 -0.69
CA VAL A 131 6.97 4.26 -1.29
C VAL A 131 8.46 4.48 -1.38
N ALA A 132 8.93 4.75 -2.59
CA ALA A 132 10.33 4.97 -2.89
C ALA A 132 10.51 5.85 -4.14
N ALA A 133 11.69 6.43 -4.32
CA ALA A 133 12.03 7.15 -5.54
C ALA A 133 12.15 6.23 -6.77
N ARG A 134 12.52 4.95 -6.54
CA ARG A 134 12.69 3.92 -7.56
C ARG A 134 12.26 2.56 -7.01
N ALA A 135 11.92 1.64 -7.92
CA ALA A 135 11.63 0.26 -7.53
C ALA A 135 12.86 -0.38 -6.89
N LEU A 136 12.63 -1.20 -5.88
CA LEU A 136 13.66 -2.03 -5.26
C LEU A 136 14.06 -3.16 -6.22
N ALA A 137 15.32 -3.57 -6.13
CA ALA A 137 15.78 -4.78 -6.81
C ALA A 137 15.19 -6.01 -6.10
N ASP A 138 15.02 -7.12 -6.82
CA ASP A 138 14.31 -8.28 -6.30
C ASP A 138 15.01 -8.91 -5.09
N GLU A 139 16.34 -8.79 -5.01
CA GLU A 139 17.19 -9.26 -3.93
C GLU A 139 17.11 -8.39 -2.67
N THR A 140 16.53 -7.18 -2.77
CA THR A 140 16.32 -6.25 -1.64
C THR A 140 14.99 -6.53 -0.93
N TRP A 141 14.53 -7.77 -0.97
CA TRP A 141 13.31 -8.19 -0.29
C TRP A 141 13.51 -8.10 1.22
N ILE A 142 12.58 -7.44 1.92
CA ILE A 142 12.47 -7.45 3.38
C ILE A 142 11.09 -7.97 3.78
N ASP A 143 11.01 -8.99 4.63
CA ASP A 143 9.78 -9.51 5.25
C ASP A 143 9.69 -8.97 6.68
N LEU A 144 8.82 -8.00 6.91
CA LEU A 144 8.73 -7.32 8.22
C LEU A 144 8.26 -8.23 9.35
N PHE A 145 7.74 -9.42 9.05
CA PHE A 145 7.32 -10.39 10.07
C PHE A 145 8.43 -11.38 10.44
N LYS A 146 9.45 -11.54 9.59
CA LYS A 146 10.52 -12.54 9.79
C LYS A 146 11.89 -11.92 10.03
N ASP A 147 12.18 -10.81 9.37
CA ASP A 147 13.48 -10.17 9.45
C ASP A 147 13.63 -9.39 10.76
N ASP A 148 14.87 -9.27 11.24
CA ASP A 148 15.20 -8.49 12.43
C ASP A 148 14.82 -7.00 12.21
N PRO A 149 13.96 -6.40 13.05
CA PRO A 149 13.40 -5.07 12.78
C PRO A 149 14.44 -3.96 12.57
N PRO A 150 15.49 -3.80 13.42
CA PRO A 150 16.53 -2.81 13.16
C PRO A 150 17.22 -3.00 11.81
N THR A 151 17.60 -4.25 11.50
CA THR A 151 18.27 -4.58 10.24
C THR A 151 17.37 -4.31 9.02
N ALA A 152 16.10 -4.67 9.11
CA ALA A 152 15.10 -4.41 8.08
C ALA A 152 14.94 -2.91 7.79
N LEU A 153 14.81 -2.09 8.84
CA LEU A 153 14.67 -0.63 8.73
C LEU A 153 15.93 0.02 8.13
N ASP A 154 17.12 -0.43 8.53
CA ASP A 154 18.39 0.06 7.98
C ASP A 154 18.51 -0.21 6.47
N ILE A 155 18.12 -1.42 6.03
CA ILE A 155 18.12 -1.77 4.61
C ILE A 155 17.12 -0.89 3.85
N LEU A 156 15.87 -0.81 4.30
CA LEU A 156 14.83 0.00 3.65
C LEU A 156 15.26 1.47 3.54
N SER A 157 15.85 2.03 4.61
CA SER A 157 16.41 3.38 4.62
C SER A 157 17.56 3.56 3.62
N GLY A 158 18.50 2.62 3.57
CA GLY A 158 19.63 2.63 2.62
C GLY A 158 19.19 2.60 1.15
N HIS A 159 17.98 2.11 0.88
CA HIS A 159 17.39 2.08 -0.46
C HIS A 159 16.42 3.25 -0.75
N GLY A 160 16.26 4.18 0.20
CA GLY A 160 15.41 5.36 0.05
C GLY A 160 13.92 5.05 0.10
N VAL A 161 13.53 3.95 0.75
CA VAL A 161 12.14 3.67 1.08
C VAL A 161 11.72 4.63 2.18
N VAL A 162 10.53 5.23 2.07
CA VAL A 162 10.00 6.14 3.10
C VAL A 162 8.88 5.52 3.91
N ALA A 163 8.16 4.56 3.32
CA ALA A 163 7.18 3.76 4.01
C ALA A 163 6.99 2.41 3.30
N LEU A 164 6.68 1.37 4.07
CA LEU A 164 6.33 0.04 3.57
C LEU A 164 5.21 -0.54 4.41
N VAL A 165 4.20 -1.08 3.75
CA VAL A 165 3.18 -1.95 4.34
C VAL A 165 3.46 -3.37 3.89
N ASP A 166 3.61 -4.26 4.85
CA ASP A 166 3.73 -5.70 4.66
C ASP A 166 2.49 -6.40 5.19
N ALA A 167 1.80 -7.11 4.30
CA ALA A 167 0.64 -7.90 4.66
C ALA A 167 0.97 -9.38 4.57
N GLY A 168 1.08 -10.01 5.74
CA GLY A 168 1.34 -11.44 5.88
C GLY A 168 0.15 -12.31 5.49
N TYR A 169 0.41 -13.62 5.37
CA TYR A 169 -0.59 -14.63 5.05
C TYR A 169 -1.71 -14.63 6.11
N LYS A 170 -2.97 -14.40 5.68
CA LYS A 170 -4.23 -14.22 6.47
C LYS A 170 -4.72 -12.78 6.70
N SER A 171 -4.06 -11.74 6.19
CA SER A 171 -4.58 -10.35 5.99
C SER A 171 -5.11 -9.55 7.20
N VAL A 172 -5.19 -10.15 8.40
CA VAL A 172 -5.64 -9.51 9.65
C VAL A 172 -4.55 -8.71 10.36
N GLU A 173 -3.29 -9.06 10.13
CA GLU A 173 -2.12 -8.46 10.74
C GLU A 173 -1.27 -7.83 9.64
N TRP A 174 -1.03 -6.52 9.76
CA TRP A 174 -0.19 -5.75 8.85
C TRP A 174 0.97 -5.16 9.64
N SER A 175 2.18 -5.28 9.10
CA SER A 175 3.34 -4.56 9.61
C SER A 175 3.58 -3.33 8.73
N VAL A 176 3.78 -2.18 9.36
CA VAL A 176 3.96 -0.90 8.68
C VAL A 176 5.26 -0.28 9.15
N ALA A 177 6.23 -0.18 8.24
CA ALA A 177 7.42 0.61 8.44
C ALA A 177 7.17 2.04 7.95
N VAL A 178 7.43 3.02 8.81
CA VAL A 178 7.43 4.45 8.47
C VAL A 178 8.82 4.97 8.82
N LEU A 179 9.62 5.22 7.80
CA LEU A 179 10.99 5.67 7.98
C LEU A 179 11.01 7.19 8.13
N PRO A 180 11.79 7.73 9.08
CA PRO A 180 11.97 9.18 9.17
C PRO A 180 12.50 9.66 7.82
N HIS A 181 11.75 10.56 7.19
CA HIS A 181 12.17 11.15 5.94
C HIS A 181 13.53 11.77 6.18
N ALA A 182 14.56 11.29 5.48
CA ALA A 182 15.81 12.01 5.37
C ALA A 182 15.53 13.24 4.50
N GLY A 183 14.85 14.23 5.10
CA GLY A 183 14.83 15.57 4.54
C GLY A 183 16.28 15.95 4.33
N SER A 184 16.62 16.28 3.09
CA SER A 184 17.90 16.92 2.77
C SER A 184 18.17 18.01 3.80
N ALA A 185 19.25 17.84 4.55
CA ALA A 185 19.81 18.84 5.45
C ALA A 185 19.98 20.20 4.76
#